data_AF-A0A519WXT2-F1
#
_entry.id   AF-A0A519WXT2-F1
#
_cell.length_a   1.000
_cell.length_b   1.000
_cell.length_c   1.000
_cell.angle_alpha   90.00
_cell.angle_beta   90.00
_cell.angle_gamma   90.00
#
_symmetry.space_group_name_H-M   'P 1'
#
loop_
_entity.id
_entity.type
_entity.pdbx_description
1 polymer ?
#
loop_
_entity_poly.entity_id
_entity_poly.type
_entity_poly.pdbx_seq_one_letter_code
_entity_poly.pdbx_strand_id
1 'polypeptide(L)' 'MNRNWQRITKSIEKPERLIVGLMSGTSLDGLDIALCAISGSGLQT' A
#
# COMPACT_ATOMS: atom_id res chain seq x y z
N MET A 1 -1.85 1.60 -26.33
CA MET A 1 -2.16 1.32 -24.90
C MET A 1 -2.71 2.59 -24.27
N ASN A 2 -3.87 2.54 -23.60
CA ASN A 2 -4.46 3.73 -22.96
C ASN A 2 -3.50 4.28 -21.89
N ARG A 3 -3.33 5.61 -21.82
CA ARG A 3 -2.44 6.29 -20.87
C ARG A 3 -2.78 5.98 -19.40
N ASN A 4 -4.04 5.65 -19.12
CA ASN A 4 -4.46 5.22 -17.79
C ASN A 4 -3.85 3.86 -17.41
N TRP A 5 -3.77 2.92 -18.36
CA TRP A 5 -3.14 1.62 -18.13
C TRP A 5 -1.66 1.76 -17.80
N GLN A 6 -0.93 2.62 -18.51
CA GLN A 6 0.51 2.83 -18.26
C GLN A 6 0.81 3.35 -16.84
N ARG A 7 -0.08 4.18 -16.26
CA ARG A 7 0.09 4.68 -14.89
C ARG A 7 -0.15 3.59 -13.85
N ILE A 8 -1.13 2.74 -14.10
CA ILE A 8 -1.49 1.62 -13.22
C ILE A 8 -0.37 0.57 -13.26
N THR A 9 0.08 0.14 -14.44
CA THR A 9 1.15 -0.86 -14.57
C THR A 9 2.42 -0.40 -13.89
N LYS A 10 2.84 0.85 -14.09
CA LYS A 10 4.02 1.45 -13.44
C LYS A 10 3.92 1.47 -11.91
N SER A 11 2.72 1.45 -11.34
CA SER A 11 2.51 1.40 -9.90
C SER A 11 2.49 -0.05 -9.36
N ILE A 12 1.99 -0.99 -10.15
CA ILE A 12 1.93 -2.42 -9.80
C ILE A 12 3.31 -3.09 -9.88
N GLU A 13 4.11 -2.72 -10.88
CA GLU A 13 5.44 -3.28 -11.17
C GLU A 13 6.55 -2.80 -10.21
N LYS A 14 6.22 -1.95 -9.22
CA LYS A 14 7.21 -1.50 -8.24
C LYS A 14 7.67 -2.68 -7.35
N PRO A 15 8.98 -2.82 -7.10
CA PRO A 15 9.51 -3.92 -6.27
C PRO A 15 9.10 -3.79 -4.80
N GLU A 16 8.83 -2.56 -4.36
CA GLU A 16 8.32 -2.25 -3.03
C GLU A 16 7.07 -1.37 -3.14
N ARG A 17 6.16 -1.52 -2.17
CA ARG A 17 4.92 -0.75 -2.06
C ARG A 17 4.91 -0.02 -0.74
N LEU A 18 4.76 1.29 -0.81
CA LEU A 18 4.53 2.14 0.35
C LEU A 18 3.05 2.11 0.70
N ILE A 19 2.71 1.63 1.90
CA ILE A 19 1.34 1.48 2.40
C ILE A 19 1.17 2.34 3.64
N VAL A 20 0.05 3.07 3.71
CA VAL A 20 -0.38 3.77 4.91
C VAL A 20 -1.45 2.93 5.58
N GLY A 21 -1.14 2.39 6.76
CA GLY A 21 -2.10 1.75 7.65
C GLY A 21 -2.78 2.80 8.51
N LEU A 22 -4.10 2.77 8.56
CA LEU A 22 -4.91 3.62 9.43
C LEU A 22 -5.70 2.72 10.36
N MET A 23 -5.58 2.95 11.67
CA MET A 23 -6.37 2.25 12.69
C MET A 23 -7.14 3.29 13.50
N SER A 24 -8.46 3.12 13.55
CA SER A 24 -9.35 3.89 14.42
C SER A 24 -9.75 3.00 15.58
N GLY A 25 -9.30 3.34 16.79
CA GLY A 25 -9.71 2.65 18.01
C GLY A 25 -11.20 2.88 18.29
N THR A 26 -11.85 1.94 18.97
CA THR A 26 -13.26 2.06 19.36
C THR A 26 -13.54 3.22 20.32
N SER A 27 -12.51 3.80 20.92
CA SER A 27 -12.59 5.00 21.75
C SER A 27 -12.75 6.30 20.96
N LEU A 28 -12.63 6.29 19.63
CA LEU A 28 -12.79 7.47 18.74
C LEU A 28 -11.88 8.68 19.07
N ASP A 29 -11.01 8.58 20.06
CA ASP A 29 -10.17 9.66 20.58
C ASP A 29 -8.85 9.83 19.82
N GLY A 30 -8.52 8.91 18.90
CA GLY A 30 -7.26 8.90 18.15
C GLY A 30 -7.32 8.11 16.85
N LEU A 31 -6.55 8.58 15.86
CA LEU A 31 -6.31 7.88 14.59
C LEU A 31 -4.83 7.48 14.55
N ASP A 32 -4.56 6.18 14.62
CA ASP A 32 -3.22 5.64 14.51
C ASP A 32 -2.83 5.54 13.03
N ILE A 33 -1.63 6.01 12.70
CA ILE A 33 -1.09 6.02 11.33
C ILE A 33 0.25 5.30 11.30
N ALA A 34 0.37 4.29 10.45
CA ALA A 34 1.61 3.57 10.19
C ALA A 34 2.01 3.70 8.72
N LEU A 35 3.27 4.05 8.45
CA LEU A 35 3.84 4.07 7.10
C LEU A 35 4.77 2.87 6.95
N CYS A 36 4.41 1.94 6.07
CA CYS A 36 5.14 0.70 5.87
C CYS A 36 5.64 0.58 4.43
N ALA A 37 6.92 0.24 4.26
CA ALA A 37 7.46 -0.24 2.99
C ALA A 37 7.38 -1.76 2.97
N ILE A 38 6.61 -2.32 2.03
CA ILE A 38 6.41 -3.77 1.90
C ILE A 38 7.07 -4.24 0.61
N SER A 39 7.88 -5.29 0.70
CA SER A 39 8.50 -5.99 -0.43
C SER A 39 8.29 -7.50 -0.29
N GLY A 40 8.26 -8.21 -1.41
CA GLY A 40 7.86 -9.63 -1.45
C GLY A 40 6.34 -9.81 -1.35
N SER A 41 5.83 -10.89 -1.94
CA SER A 41 4.40 -11.23 -1.91
C SER A 41 4.16 -12.65 -2.39
N GLY A 42 3.27 -13.37 -1.72
CA GLY A 42 2.89 -14.75 -2.08
C GLY A 42 3.38 -15.76 -1.06
N LEU A 43 2.87 -17.00 -1.14
CA LEU A 43 3.13 -18.07 -0.16
C LEU A 43 4.58 -18.59 -0.15
N GLN A 44 5.39 -18.19 -1.13
CA GLN A 44 6.75 -18.67 -1.37
C GLN A 44 7.82 -17.60 -1.10
N THR A 45 7.39 -16.45 -0.57
CA THR A 45 8.20 -15.36 -0.02
C THR A 45 7.87 -15.22 1.45
#